data_AF-A0A1Y6MD99-F1
#
_entry.id   AF-A0A1Y6MD99-F1
#
_cell.length_a   1.000
_cell.length_b   1.000
_cell.length_c   1.000
_cell.angle_alpha   90.00
_cell.angle_beta   90.00
_cell.angle_gamma   90.00
#
_symmetry.space_group_name_H-M   'P 1'
#
loop_
_entity.id
_entity.type
_entity.pdbx_description
1 polymer ?
#
loop_
_entity_poly.entity_id
_entity_poly.type
_entity_poly.pdbx_seq_one_letter_code
_entity_poly.pdbx_strand_id
1 'polypeptide(L)'
;MNFRDPKLVFVKNFRGDTTSFLQVSDLKGPNVHLKDVESGGNFIFTKKQIEMFVATKKLKVTQVDDLPPILFGKPLKKREVISRDKLDDKAHKEMERRYQYVLGVIDEGFPAYTPKWLDPYIVAKAQQIKDTASPSYRSLARWMKVFVESGWEKKSLLMRHDDKGNKEIKLHPEMNDILKRVVREHTFKFKRVKYMNAYRDFLQQLDELNVKRKATGQEPLEACSYKTLRHRFGN
;
A
#
# COMPACT_ATOMS: atom_id res chain seq x y z
N MET A 1 -32.70 4.75 3.45
CA MET A 1 -32.07 3.56 2.80
C MET A 1 -31.17 2.85 3.80
N ASN A 2 -30.96 1.53 3.68
CA ASN A 2 -30.06 0.79 4.58
C ASN A 2 -28.63 0.72 4.03
N PHE A 3 -27.78 1.69 4.37
CA PHE A 3 -26.38 1.74 3.92
C PHE A 3 -25.47 0.65 4.52
N ARG A 4 -25.97 -0.15 5.47
CA ARG A 4 -25.25 -1.30 6.04
C ARG A 4 -25.49 -2.59 5.25
N ASP A 5 -26.37 -2.55 4.26
CA ASP A 5 -26.61 -3.70 3.39
C ASP A 5 -25.40 -3.88 2.44
N PRO A 6 -24.62 -4.96 2.58
CA PRO A 6 -23.47 -5.20 1.72
C PRO A 6 -23.87 -5.47 0.27
N LYS A 7 -25.15 -5.78 -0.01
CA LYS A 7 -25.65 -6.01 -1.36
C LYS A 7 -26.09 -4.72 -2.06
N LEU A 8 -26.12 -3.59 -1.35
CA LEU A 8 -26.54 -2.31 -1.91
C LEU A 8 -25.51 -1.75 -2.90
N VAL A 9 -25.94 -1.50 -4.14
CA VAL A 9 -25.14 -0.86 -5.18
C VAL A 9 -25.86 0.35 -5.76
N PHE A 10 -25.09 1.42 -5.99
CA PHE A 10 -25.56 2.62 -6.67
C PHE A 10 -25.00 2.65 -8.09
N VAL A 11 -25.88 2.73 -9.08
CA VAL A 11 -25.54 2.82 -10.49
C VAL A 11 -25.59 4.28 -10.92
N LYS A 12 -24.51 4.77 -11.51
CA LYS A 12 -24.40 6.11 -12.07
C LYS A 12 -24.12 6.02 -13.57
N ASN A 13 -25.03 6.55 -14.37
CA ASN A 13 -24.86 6.65 -15.82
C ASN A 13 -24.19 7.99 -16.14
N PHE A 14 -23.08 7.96 -16.88
CA PHE A 14 -22.42 9.14 -17.41
C PHE A 14 -22.89 9.41 -18.85
N ARG A 15 -22.58 10.61 -19.35
CA ARG A 15 -22.85 10.95 -20.74
C ARG A 15 -21.87 10.16 -21.63
N GLY A 16 -22.39 9.30 -22.51
CA GLY A 16 -21.59 8.48 -23.44
C GLY A 16 -21.46 7.01 -23.02
N ASP A 17 -22.56 6.34 -22.68
CA ASP A 17 -22.68 4.89 -22.39
C ASP A 17 -21.78 4.31 -21.28
N THR A 18 -21.08 5.16 -20.53
CA THR A 18 -20.25 4.76 -19.40
C THR A 18 -21.08 4.69 -18.12
N THR A 19 -20.99 3.56 -17.41
CA THR A 19 -21.79 3.28 -16.23
C THR A 19 -20.86 2.90 -15.08
N SER A 20 -20.95 3.58 -13.94
CA SER A 20 -20.22 3.20 -12.72
C SER A 20 -21.14 2.47 -11.74
N PHE A 21 -20.59 1.42 -11.11
CA PHE A 21 -21.26 0.62 -10.10
C PHE A 21 -20.59 0.85 -8.75
N LEU A 22 -21.24 1.60 -7.88
CA LEU A 22 -20.69 2.06 -6.61
C LEU A 22 -21.26 1.25 -5.44
N GLN A 23 -20.42 0.51 -4.73
CA GLN A 23 -20.81 -0.27 -3.56
C GLN A 23 -20.36 0.45 -2.28
N VAL A 24 -21.14 0.33 -1.19
CA VAL A 24 -20.72 0.87 0.11
C VAL A 24 -19.52 0.08 0.62
N SER A 25 -18.40 0.77 0.84
CA SER A 25 -17.17 0.18 1.36
C SER A 25 -16.98 0.43 2.85
N ASP A 26 -17.46 1.57 3.36
CA ASP A 26 -17.32 1.96 4.78
C ASP A 26 -18.35 3.03 5.18
N LEU A 27 -18.64 3.13 6.48
CA LEU A 27 -19.52 4.13 7.08
C LEU A 27 -18.81 4.80 8.25
N LYS A 28 -18.44 6.07 8.10
CA LYS A 28 -17.79 6.87 9.15
C LYS A 28 -18.65 8.06 9.52
N GLY A 29 -19.41 7.92 10.60
CA GLY A 29 -20.30 8.97 11.10
C GLY A 29 -21.37 9.37 10.06
N PRO A 30 -21.44 10.65 9.64
CA PRO A 30 -22.40 11.09 8.63
C PRO A 30 -22.01 10.71 7.19
N ASN A 31 -20.77 10.23 6.99
CA ASN A 31 -20.20 9.96 5.67
C ASN A 31 -20.31 8.48 5.30
N VAL A 32 -20.62 8.26 4.02
CA VAL A 32 -20.71 6.97 3.35
C VAL A 32 -19.58 6.93 2.33
N HIS A 33 -18.70 5.94 2.48
CA HIS A 33 -17.64 5.68 1.52
C HIS A 33 -18.18 4.69 0.49
N LEU A 34 -18.08 5.07 -0.77
CA LEU A 34 -18.47 4.25 -1.91
C LEU A 34 -17.23 3.88 -2.72
N LYS A 35 -17.16 2.65 -3.18
CA LYS A 35 -16.11 2.16 -4.06
C LYS A 35 -16.71 1.68 -5.38
N ASP A 36 -16.14 2.13 -6.48
CA ASP A 36 -16.48 1.63 -7.81
C ASP A 36 -15.97 0.19 -7.96
N VAL A 37 -16.87 -0.74 -8.29
CA VAL A 37 -16.59 -2.16 -8.43
C VAL A 37 -15.70 -2.43 -9.65
N GLU A 38 -15.82 -1.65 -10.72
CA GLU A 38 -15.06 -1.85 -11.95
C GLU A 38 -13.72 -1.11 -11.92
N SER A 39 -13.74 0.18 -11.59
CA SER A 39 -12.54 1.02 -11.62
C SER A 39 -11.73 1.00 -10.31
N GLY A 40 -12.33 0.58 -9.20
CA GLY A 40 -11.72 0.63 -7.87
C GLY A 40 -11.64 2.04 -7.25
N GLY A 41 -12.19 3.06 -7.92
CA GLY A 41 -12.21 4.44 -7.45
C GLY A 41 -13.02 4.61 -6.16
N ASN A 42 -12.58 5.51 -5.27
CA ASN A 42 -13.24 5.75 -3.99
C ASN A 42 -13.91 7.12 -3.96
N PHE A 43 -15.13 7.18 -3.46
CA PHE A 43 -15.94 8.39 -3.35
C PHE A 43 -16.50 8.51 -1.93
N ILE A 44 -16.65 9.74 -1.45
CA ILE A 44 -17.15 10.01 -0.11
C ILE A 44 -18.31 10.99 -0.23
N PHE A 45 -19.47 10.60 0.32
CA PHE A 45 -20.66 11.43 0.33
C PHE A 45 -21.34 11.36 1.70
N THR A 46 -22.05 12.40 2.07
CA THR A 46 -22.96 12.31 3.23
C THR A 46 -24.19 11.49 2.88
N LYS A 47 -24.84 10.89 3.89
CA LYS A 47 -26.12 10.17 3.70
C LYS A 47 -27.17 11.05 2.99
N LYS A 48 -27.30 12.30 3.43
CA LYS A 48 -28.23 13.28 2.83
C LYS A 48 -27.94 13.53 1.35
N GLN A 49 -26.67 13.61 0.96
CA GLN A 49 -26.29 13.79 -0.45
C GLN A 49 -26.64 12.57 -1.30
N ILE A 50 -26.41 11.34 -0.81
CA ILE A 50 -26.77 10.12 -1.55
C ILE A 50 -28.28 10.03 -1.70
N GLU A 51 -29.04 10.26 -0.64
CA GLU A 51 -30.50 10.26 -0.67
C GLU A 51 -31.04 11.30 -1.66
N MET A 52 -30.45 12.50 -1.68
CA MET A 52 -30.75 13.55 -2.67
C MET A 52 -30.42 13.09 -4.09
N PHE A 53 -29.30 12.41 -4.33
CA PHE A 53 -28.93 11.92 -5.67
C PHE A 53 -29.85 10.81 -6.17
N VAL A 54 -30.36 9.96 -5.28
CA VAL A 54 -31.38 8.97 -5.65
C VAL A 54 -32.72 9.65 -5.91
N ALA A 55 -33.14 10.58 -5.05
CA ALA A 55 -34.39 11.33 -5.22
C ALA A 55 -34.40 12.15 -6.53
N THR A 56 -33.26 12.73 -6.90
CA THR A 56 -33.08 13.48 -8.16
C THR A 56 -32.79 12.59 -9.37
N LYS A 57 -32.90 11.25 -9.24
CA LYS A 57 -32.63 10.25 -10.28
C LYS A 57 -31.22 10.33 -10.90
N LYS A 58 -30.26 10.94 -10.21
CA LYS A 58 -28.83 10.96 -10.59
C LYS A 58 -28.12 9.66 -10.23
N LEU A 59 -28.65 8.91 -9.26
CA LEU A 59 -28.21 7.56 -8.90
C LEU A 59 -29.41 6.62 -8.94
N LYS A 60 -29.22 5.45 -9.54
CA LYS A 60 -30.17 4.33 -9.47
C LYS A 60 -29.69 3.35 -8.40
N VAL A 61 -30.59 2.85 -7.56
CA VAL A 61 -30.28 1.83 -6.55
C VAL A 61 -30.55 0.45 -7.14
N THR A 62 -29.63 -0.49 -6.94
CA THR A 62 -29.75 -1.89 -7.36
C THR A 62 -29.12 -2.82 -6.32
N GLN A 63 -29.36 -4.12 -6.43
CA GLN A 63 -28.69 -5.14 -5.62
C GLN A 63 -27.52 -5.76 -6.39
N VAL A 64 -26.50 -6.27 -5.67
CA VAL A 64 -25.38 -7.03 -6.24
C VAL A 64 -25.87 -8.21 -7.08
N ASP A 65 -26.96 -8.86 -6.65
CA ASP A 65 -27.53 -10.03 -7.32
C ASP A 65 -28.10 -9.72 -8.71
N ASP A 66 -28.44 -8.45 -8.98
CA ASP A 66 -29.00 -7.97 -10.25
C ASP A 66 -27.93 -7.47 -11.24
N LEU A 67 -26.65 -7.55 -10.86
CA LEU A 67 -25.53 -7.03 -11.65
C LEU A 67 -24.85 -8.13 -12.48
N PRO A 68 -24.33 -7.81 -13.68
CA PRO A 68 -23.59 -8.76 -14.50
C PRO A 68 -22.43 -9.40 -13.72
N PRO A 69 -22.31 -10.74 -13.66
CA PRO A 69 -21.23 -11.45 -12.97
C PRO A 69 -19.81 -11.08 -13.44
N ILE A 70 -19.72 -10.52 -14.66
CA ILE A 70 -18.49 -10.03 -15.28
C ILE A 70 -17.87 -8.87 -14.47
N LEU A 71 -18.70 -8.06 -13.80
CA LEU A 71 -18.25 -6.95 -12.95
C LEU A 71 -17.50 -7.43 -11.69
N PHE A 72 -17.74 -8.67 -11.25
CA PHE A 72 -17.14 -9.25 -10.04
C PHE A 72 -16.02 -10.24 -10.34
N GLY A 73 -15.43 -10.19 -11.55
CA GLY A 73 -14.22 -10.89 -11.97
C GLY A 73 -14.09 -12.33 -11.45
N LYS A 74 -14.46 -13.33 -12.28
CA LYS A 74 -14.28 -14.81 -12.11
C LYS A 74 -13.89 -15.25 -10.69
N PRO A 75 -14.69 -16.07 -9.98
CA PRO A 75 -14.38 -16.49 -8.63
C PRO A 75 -12.98 -17.12 -8.62
N LEU A 76 -12.03 -16.39 -8.06
CA LEU A 76 -10.70 -16.91 -7.79
C LEU A 76 -10.96 -18.13 -6.89
N LYS A 77 -10.57 -19.32 -7.38
CA LYS A 77 -10.48 -20.53 -6.56
C LYS A 77 -10.03 -20.09 -5.18
N LYS A 78 -10.82 -20.36 -4.14
CA LYS A 78 -10.49 -20.08 -2.74
C LYS A 78 -9.02 -20.47 -2.54
N ARG A 79 -8.14 -19.47 -2.59
CA ARG A 79 -6.82 -19.59 -2.00
C ARG A 79 -7.16 -19.81 -0.55
N GLU A 80 -6.72 -20.92 0.03
CA GLU A 80 -6.60 -21.01 1.47
C GLU A 80 -5.96 -19.69 1.91
N VAL A 81 -6.75 -18.88 2.60
CA VAL A 81 -6.28 -17.63 3.20
C VAL A 81 -5.34 -18.11 4.29
N ILE A 82 -4.07 -18.24 3.93
CA ILE A 82 -2.98 -18.35 4.90
C ILE A 82 -2.96 -16.99 5.60
N SER A 83 -3.77 -16.89 6.66
CA SER A 83 -3.71 -15.95 7.79
C SER A 83 -3.10 -14.57 7.51
N ARG A 84 -3.74 -13.74 6.67
CA ARG A 84 -3.40 -12.29 6.58
C ARG A 84 -4.08 -11.46 7.67
N ASP A 85 -5.18 -11.93 8.22
CA ASP A 85 -6.00 -11.17 9.17
C ASP A 85 -5.26 -10.84 10.48
N LYS A 86 -4.43 -11.76 10.99
CA LYS A 86 -3.68 -11.51 12.25
C LYS A 86 -2.53 -10.52 12.11
N LEU A 87 -1.90 -10.45 10.93
CA LEU A 87 -0.77 -9.55 10.68
C LEU A 87 -1.27 -8.11 10.52
N ASP A 88 -2.41 -7.95 9.85
CA ASP A 88 -3.06 -6.65 9.65
C ASP A 88 -3.56 -6.06 10.97
N ASP A 89 -4.16 -6.87 11.84
CA ASP A 89 -4.60 -6.44 13.18
C ASP A 89 -3.44 -5.94 14.04
N LYS A 90 -2.30 -6.62 14.01
CA LYS A 90 -1.12 -6.22 14.80
C LYS A 90 -0.53 -4.91 14.27
N ALA A 91 -0.42 -4.77 12.95
CA ALA A 91 0.08 -3.56 12.31
C ALA A 91 -0.83 -2.36 12.60
N HIS A 92 -2.15 -2.55 12.55
CA HIS A 92 -3.14 -1.53 12.89
C HIS A 92 -3.09 -1.14 14.36
N LYS A 93 -2.97 -2.11 15.29
CA LYS A 93 -2.80 -1.82 16.72
C LYS A 93 -1.53 -1.03 17.02
N GLU A 94 -0.43 -1.38 16.37
CA GLU A 94 0.84 -0.66 16.53
C GLU A 94 0.79 0.75 15.92
N MET A 95 0.10 0.92 14.78
CA MET A 95 -0.15 2.25 14.19
C MET A 95 -1.00 3.12 15.13
N GLU A 96 -2.07 2.57 15.69
CA GLU A 96 -2.92 3.27 16.65
C GLU A 96 -2.11 3.71 17.87
N ARG A 97 -1.34 2.79 18.43
CA ARG A 97 -0.44 3.05 19.56
C ARG A 97 0.48 4.24 19.29
N ARG A 98 1.16 4.25 18.13
CA ARG A 98 2.06 5.37 17.74
C ARG A 98 1.32 6.68 17.61
N TYR A 99 0.14 6.62 17.01
CA TYR A 99 -0.69 7.79 16.77
C TYR A 99 -1.10 8.47 18.09
N GLN A 100 -1.41 7.69 19.13
CA GLN A 100 -1.71 8.25 20.47
C GLN A 100 -0.55 9.06 21.06
N TYR A 101 0.70 8.62 20.86
CA TYR A 101 1.87 9.38 21.30
C TYR A 101 2.08 10.65 20.46
N VAL A 102 1.94 10.55 19.14
CA VAL A 102 2.12 11.68 18.22
C VAL A 102 1.07 12.76 18.48
N LEU A 103 -0.20 12.38 18.69
CA LEU A 103 -1.27 13.32 19.02
C LEU A 103 -0.98 14.10 20.29
N GLY A 104 -0.59 13.44 21.39
CA GLY A 104 -0.33 14.17 22.63
C GLY A 104 0.87 15.13 22.52
N VAL A 105 1.87 14.85 21.66
CA VAL A 105 2.95 15.82 21.40
C VAL A 105 2.44 17.06 20.65
N ILE A 106 1.48 16.88 19.73
CA ILE A 106 0.84 18.00 19.01
C ILE A 106 -0.02 18.82 19.98
N ASP A 107 -0.83 18.14 20.79
CA ASP A 107 -1.75 18.77 21.74
C ASP A 107 -1.02 19.58 22.83
N GLU A 108 0.12 19.07 23.31
CA GLU A 108 0.93 19.72 24.34
C GLU A 108 1.87 20.82 23.78
N GLY A 109 2.06 20.88 22.45
CA GLY A 109 2.78 21.98 21.81
C GLY A 109 4.25 22.10 22.22
N PHE A 110 4.96 20.98 22.32
CA PHE A 110 6.35 20.97 22.79
C PHE A 110 7.27 21.89 21.96
N PRO A 111 8.16 22.67 22.61
CA PRO A 111 9.04 23.60 21.92
C PRO A 111 10.16 22.91 21.14
N ALA A 112 10.56 21.70 21.54
CA ALA A 112 11.58 20.91 20.86
C ALA A 112 11.45 19.41 21.13
N TYR A 113 11.86 18.58 20.17
CA TYR A 113 11.84 17.12 20.26
C TYR A 113 13.14 16.55 20.84
N THR A 114 13.52 17.01 22.03
CA THR A 114 14.74 16.58 22.74
C THR A 114 14.41 15.63 23.90
N PRO A 115 15.38 14.85 24.43
CA PRO A 115 15.13 13.90 25.53
C PRO A 115 14.51 14.60 26.74
N LYS A 116 15.02 15.79 27.07
CA LYS A 116 14.54 16.63 28.18
C LYS A 116 13.03 16.86 28.16
N TRP A 117 12.45 17.04 26.97
CA TRP A 117 11.01 17.31 26.80
C TRP A 117 10.19 16.05 26.58
N LEU A 118 10.68 15.14 25.74
CA LEU A 118 9.91 13.98 25.31
C LEU A 118 9.99 12.80 26.29
N ASP A 119 11.08 12.60 27.02
CA ASP A 119 11.18 11.45 27.95
C ASP A 119 10.15 11.55 29.09
N PRO A 120 9.97 12.70 29.77
CA PRO A 120 8.94 12.83 30.80
C PRO A 120 7.52 12.62 30.24
N TYR A 121 7.24 13.17 29.07
CA TYR A 121 5.98 12.99 28.36
C TYR A 121 5.73 11.52 28.00
N ILE A 122 6.73 10.82 27.46
CA ILE A 122 6.61 9.41 27.07
C ILE A 122 6.25 8.56 28.28
N VAL A 123 6.88 8.79 29.43
CA VAL A 123 6.61 8.05 30.67
C VAL A 123 5.17 8.30 31.11
N ALA A 124 4.75 9.56 31.19
CA ALA A 124 3.39 9.92 31.58
C ALA A 124 2.33 9.34 30.62
N LYS A 125 2.58 9.46 29.31
CA LYS A 125 1.68 8.97 28.26
C LYS A 125 1.61 7.44 28.26
N ALA A 126 2.73 6.75 28.46
CA ALA A 126 2.78 5.29 28.58
C ALA A 126 1.94 4.78 29.75
N GLN A 127 2.01 5.45 30.90
CA GLN A 127 1.15 5.14 32.05
C GLN A 127 -0.32 5.38 31.72
N GLN A 128 -0.65 6.50 31.08
CA GLN A 128 -2.02 6.85 30.68
C GLN A 128 -2.65 5.79 29.77
N ILE A 129 -1.92 5.34 28.74
CA ILE A 129 -2.43 4.37 27.76
C ILE A 129 -2.13 2.91 28.16
N LYS A 130 -1.55 2.69 29.35
CA LYS A 130 -1.11 1.38 29.87
C LYS A 130 -0.20 0.62 28.91
N ASP A 131 0.70 1.34 28.23
CA ASP A 131 1.67 0.76 27.31
C ASP A 131 2.91 0.28 28.07
N THR A 132 3.14 -1.03 28.03
CA THR A 132 4.31 -1.66 28.66
C THR A 132 5.59 -1.54 27.84
N ALA A 133 5.49 -1.14 26.56
CA ALA A 133 6.60 -1.08 25.62
C ALA A 133 6.83 0.34 25.09
N SER A 134 6.87 1.33 25.99
CA SER A 134 7.00 2.75 25.65
C SER A 134 8.15 3.05 24.68
N PRO A 135 7.98 3.96 23.71
CA PRO A 135 9.03 4.32 22.76
C PRO A 135 10.19 5.07 23.43
N SER A 136 11.34 5.16 22.76
CA SER A 136 12.36 6.14 23.11
C SER A 136 12.06 7.52 22.51
N TYR A 137 12.60 8.60 23.07
CA TYR A 137 12.43 9.95 22.50
C TYR A 137 12.81 10.01 21.01
N ARG A 138 13.87 9.30 20.59
CA ARG A 138 14.30 9.23 19.17
C ARG A 138 13.24 8.59 18.29
N SER A 139 12.57 7.56 18.80
CA SER A 139 11.50 6.86 18.07
C SER A 139 10.29 7.77 17.89
N LEU A 140 9.88 8.45 18.97
CA LEU A 140 8.78 9.41 18.91
C LEU A 140 9.09 10.61 18.01
N ALA A 141 10.28 11.19 18.11
CA ALA A 141 10.72 12.27 17.23
C ALA A 141 10.71 11.86 15.75
N ARG A 142 11.12 10.61 15.46
CA ARG A 142 11.05 10.05 14.10
C ARG A 142 9.61 9.88 13.63
N TRP A 143 8.71 9.38 14.47
CA TRP A 143 7.28 9.25 14.13
C TRP A 143 6.66 10.62 13.85
N MET A 144 6.97 11.63 14.66
CA MET A 144 6.52 12.99 14.44
C MET A 144 7.00 13.54 13.10
N LYS A 145 8.29 13.37 12.78
CA LYS A 145 8.85 13.77 11.49
C LYS A 145 8.11 13.12 10.32
N VAL A 146 7.95 11.79 10.34
CA VAL A 146 7.24 11.05 9.28
C VAL A 146 5.78 11.50 9.16
N PHE A 147 5.11 11.71 10.29
CA PHE A 147 3.73 12.16 10.32
C PHE A 147 3.56 13.55 9.71
N VAL A 148 4.42 14.51 10.07
CA VAL A 148 4.40 15.87 9.50
C VAL A 148 4.74 15.85 8.01
N GLU A 149 5.81 15.16 7.60
CA GLU A 149 6.23 15.05 6.20
C GLU A 149 5.17 14.36 5.32
N SER A 150 4.35 13.47 5.91
CA SER A 150 3.25 12.80 5.21
C SER A 150 2.00 13.67 5.04
N GLY A 151 1.98 14.91 5.54
CA GLY A 151 0.78 15.73 5.55
C GLY A 151 -0.24 15.26 6.60
N TRP A 152 0.24 14.83 7.77
CA TRP A 152 -0.58 14.47 8.93
C TRP A 152 -1.43 13.21 8.72
N GLU A 153 -0.96 12.31 7.85
CA GLU A 153 -1.65 11.06 7.57
C GLU A 153 -1.34 10.00 8.62
N LYS A 154 -2.35 9.51 9.34
CA LYS A 154 -2.20 8.44 10.35
C LYS A 154 -1.56 7.16 9.78
N LYS A 155 -1.84 6.83 8.52
CA LYS A 155 -1.28 5.65 7.84
C LYS A 155 0.24 5.71 7.68
N SER A 156 0.86 6.89 7.74
CA SER A 156 2.32 7.03 7.68
C SER A 156 3.05 6.40 8.87
N LEU A 157 2.34 6.18 9.98
CA LEU A 157 2.88 5.57 11.20
C LEU A 157 2.94 4.03 11.15
N LEU A 158 2.40 3.41 10.10
CA LEU A 158 2.54 1.97 9.87
C LEU A 158 4.01 1.58 9.75
N MET A 159 4.40 0.46 10.39
CA MET A 159 5.71 -0.14 10.17
C MET A 159 5.77 -0.70 8.75
N ARG A 160 6.43 0.02 7.84
CA ARG A 160 6.76 -0.52 6.52
C ARG A 160 8.00 -1.41 6.61
N HIS A 161 7.88 -2.52 7.36
CA HIS A 161 8.93 -3.54 7.38
C HIS A 161 9.07 -4.21 6.01
N ASP A 162 8.00 -4.23 5.23
CA ASP A 162 8.00 -4.75 3.86
C ASP A 162 8.76 -3.83 2.88
N ASP A 163 8.79 -2.51 3.15
CA ASP A 163 9.57 -1.53 2.38
C ASP A 163 11.06 -1.51 2.78
N LYS A 164 11.49 -2.29 3.79
CA LYS A 164 12.92 -2.52 3.98
C LYS A 164 13.38 -3.40 2.81
N GLY A 165 13.73 -2.73 1.71
CA GLY A 165 14.51 -3.32 0.63
C GLY A 165 15.67 -4.09 1.25
N ASN A 166 15.94 -5.27 0.71
CA ASN A 166 16.97 -6.16 1.20
C ASN A 166 18.28 -5.35 1.36
N LYS A 167 18.66 -5.04 2.62
CA LYS A 167 19.80 -4.15 2.95
C LYS A 167 21.12 -4.67 2.38
N GLU A 168 21.12 -5.92 1.99
CA GLU A 168 22.17 -6.61 1.28
C GLU A 168 21.78 -6.82 -0.19
N ILE A 169 21.74 -5.77 -1.01
CA ILE A 169 22.03 -6.00 -2.42
C ILE A 169 23.55 -6.28 -2.47
N LYS A 170 23.94 -7.54 -2.21
CA LYS A 170 25.32 -8.04 -2.42
C LYS A 170 25.71 -8.10 -3.91
N LEU A 171 24.93 -7.44 -4.77
CA LEU A 171 25.13 -7.44 -6.21
C LEU A 171 25.80 -6.13 -6.60
N HIS A 172 26.81 -6.23 -7.45
CA HIS A 172 27.47 -5.07 -8.03
C HIS A 172 26.43 -4.10 -8.65
N PRO A 173 26.57 -2.77 -8.47
CA PRO A 173 25.58 -1.79 -8.91
C PRO A 173 25.18 -1.94 -10.39
N GLU A 174 26.16 -2.10 -11.28
CA GLU A 174 25.92 -2.27 -12.72
C GLU A 174 25.09 -3.54 -13.04
N MET A 175 25.37 -4.65 -12.37
CA MET A 175 24.56 -5.88 -12.51
C MET A 175 23.14 -5.66 -11.99
N ASN A 176 22.98 -4.93 -10.88
CA ASN A 176 21.67 -4.61 -10.33
C ASN A 176 20.84 -3.73 -11.28
N ASP A 177 21.48 -2.84 -12.03
CA ASP A 177 20.82 -1.99 -13.01
C ASP A 177 20.38 -2.76 -14.25
N ILE A 178 21.20 -3.71 -14.74
CA ILE A 178 20.78 -4.66 -15.78
C ILE A 178 19.56 -5.46 -15.29
N LEU A 179 19.61 -6.02 -14.09
CA LEU A 179 18.49 -6.78 -13.52
C LEU A 179 17.20 -5.97 -13.46
N LYS A 180 17.26 -4.71 -13.00
CA LYS A 180 16.09 -3.82 -12.96
C LYS A 180 15.53 -3.56 -14.36
N ARG A 181 16.40 -3.36 -15.35
CA ARG A 181 16.02 -3.12 -16.74
C ARG A 181 15.30 -4.32 -17.35
N VAL A 182 15.91 -5.50 -17.27
CA VAL A 182 15.35 -6.76 -17.77
C VAL A 182 14.00 -7.06 -17.11
N VAL A 183 13.90 -6.92 -15.78
CA VAL A 183 12.63 -7.12 -15.05
C VAL A 183 11.56 -6.17 -15.56
N ARG A 184 11.91 -4.88 -15.72
CA ARG A 184 11.01 -3.85 -16.22
C ARG A 184 10.53 -4.19 -17.63
N GLU A 185 11.44 -4.42 -18.56
CA GLU A 185 11.13 -4.70 -19.97
C GLU A 185 10.25 -5.94 -20.14
N HIS A 186 10.57 -7.03 -19.46
CA HIS A 186 9.77 -8.26 -19.54
C HIS A 186 8.39 -8.11 -18.90
N THR A 187 8.28 -7.36 -17.80
CA THR A 187 6.99 -7.10 -17.14
C THR A 187 6.08 -6.23 -18.00
N PHE A 188 6.64 -5.21 -18.68
CA PHE A 188 5.86 -4.36 -19.59
C PHE A 188 5.50 -5.07 -20.89
N LYS A 189 6.41 -5.87 -21.46
CA LYS A 189 6.24 -6.48 -22.79
C LYS A 189 5.32 -7.70 -22.78
N PHE A 190 5.26 -8.45 -21.67
CA PHE A 190 4.55 -9.73 -21.64
C PHE A 190 3.51 -9.79 -20.52
N LYS A 191 2.25 -10.07 -20.88
CA LYS A 191 1.15 -10.37 -19.92
C LYS A 191 1.44 -11.59 -19.04
N ARG A 192 2.29 -12.52 -19.50
CA ARG A 192 2.86 -13.62 -18.72
C ARG A 192 4.35 -13.72 -19.00
N VAL A 193 5.17 -13.41 -18.00
CA VAL A 193 6.63 -13.45 -18.13
C VAL A 193 7.12 -14.90 -18.12
N LYS A 194 7.84 -15.30 -19.18
CA LYS A 194 8.66 -16.52 -19.17
C LYS A 194 10.01 -16.19 -18.53
N TYR A 195 10.17 -16.51 -17.25
CA TYR A 195 11.37 -16.14 -16.48
C TYR A 195 12.69 -16.64 -17.08
N MET A 196 12.69 -17.80 -17.74
CA MET A 196 13.90 -18.29 -18.44
C MET A 196 14.31 -17.39 -19.61
N ASN A 197 13.35 -16.77 -20.30
CA ASN A 197 13.67 -15.83 -21.38
C ASN A 197 14.26 -14.53 -20.81
N ALA A 198 13.69 -14.04 -19.69
CA ALA A 198 14.25 -12.90 -18.98
C ALA A 198 15.66 -13.18 -18.44
N TYR A 199 15.91 -14.40 -17.97
CA TYR A 199 17.25 -14.77 -17.51
C TYR A 199 18.27 -14.85 -18.64
N ARG A 200 17.89 -15.37 -19.81
CA ARG A 200 18.77 -15.35 -20.99
C ARG A 200 19.10 -13.94 -21.44
N ASP A 201 18.12 -13.05 -21.47
CA ASP A 201 18.32 -11.64 -21.79
C ASP A 201 19.25 -10.95 -20.77
N PHE A 202 19.08 -11.24 -19.48
CA PHE A 202 20.00 -10.80 -18.45
C PHE A 202 21.45 -11.27 -18.69
N LEU A 203 21.66 -12.55 -19.02
CA LEU A 203 22.99 -13.07 -19.30
C LEU A 203 23.62 -12.38 -20.51
N GLN A 204 22.85 -12.18 -21.58
CA GLN A 204 23.33 -11.48 -22.77
C GLN A 204 23.77 -10.05 -22.46
N GLN A 205 22.96 -9.28 -21.73
CA GLN A 205 23.30 -7.90 -21.35
C GLN A 205 24.50 -7.85 -20.39
N LEU A 206 24.68 -8.87 -19.54
CA LEU A 206 25.83 -8.98 -18.66
C LEU A 206 27.12 -9.31 -19.44
N ASP A 207 27.04 -10.18 -20.44
CA ASP A 207 28.17 -10.50 -21.31
C ASP A 207 28.63 -9.26 -22.09
N GLU A 208 27.69 -8.49 -22.65
CA GLU A 208 27.98 -7.20 -23.31
C GLU A 208 28.66 -6.21 -22.37
N LEU A 209 28.25 -6.17 -21.09
CA LEU A 209 28.91 -5.35 -20.07
C LEU A 209 30.32 -5.86 -19.78
N ASN A 210 30.51 -7.17 -19.62
CA ASN A 210 31.81 -7.78 -19.34
C ASN A 210 32.82 -7.56 -20.48
N VAL A 211 32.37 -7.55 -21.73
CA VAL A 211 33.21 -7.16 -22.88
C VAL A 211 33.70 -5.72 -22.73
N LYS A 212 32.82 -4.79 -22.34
CA LYS A 212 33.18 -3.38 -22.11
C LYS A 212 34.13 -3.21 -20.91
N ARG A 213 33.88 -3.93 -19.80
CA ARG A 213 34.74 -3.93 -18.60
C ARG A 213 36.14 -4.44 -18.93
N LYS A 214 36.24 -5.52 -19.70
CA LYS A 214 37.54 -6.04 -20.14
C LYS A 214 38.31 -5.03 -21.00
N ALA A 215 37.61 -4.30 -21.89
CA ALA A 215 38.22 -3.25 -22.71
C ALA A 215 38.74 -2.06 -21.88
N THR A 216 38.13 -1.78 -20.73
CA THR A 216 38.56 -0.73 -19.78
C THR A 216 39.49 -1.23 -18.67
N GLY A 217 39.95 -2.48 -18.74
CA GLY A 217 40.85 -3.09 -17.75
C GLY A 217 40.20 -3.45 -16.41
N GLN A 218 38.86 -3.48 -16.34
CA GLN A 218 38.10 -3.88 -15.16
C GLN A 218 37.84 -5.39 -15.15
N GLU A 219 37.75 -5.97 -13.95
CA GLU A 219 37.37 -7.37 -13.79
C GLU A 219 35.91 -7.62 -14.24
N PRO A 220 35.65 -8.76 -14.90
CA PRO A 220 34.31 -9.16 -15.29
C PRO A 220 33.46 -9.48 -14.06
N LEU A 221 32.16 -9.21 -14.16
CA LEU A 221 31.18 -9.52 -13.12
C LEU A 221 30.66 -10.94 -13.31
N GLU A 222 30.60 -11.69 -12.21
CA GLU A 222 29.96 -13.01 -12.19
C GLU A 222 28.43 -12.88 -12.20
N ALA A 223 27.78 -13.73 -12.99
CA ALA A 223 26.34 -13.73 -13.13
C ALA A 223 25.63 -14.16 -11.84
N CYS A 224 24.56 -13.45 -11.49
CA CYS A 224 23.70 -13.89 -10.39
C CYS A 224 22.85 -15.11 -10.77
N SER A 225 22.38 -15.85 -9.75
CA SER A 225 21.57 -17.05 -9.97
C SER A 225 20.21 -16.74 -10.63
N TYR A 226 19.69 -17.70 -11.39
CA TYR A 226 18.31 -17.65 -11.93
C TYR A 226 17.26 -17.36 -10.85
N LYS A 227 17.43 -17.95 -9.66
CA LYS A 227 16.56 -17.76 -8.51
C LYS A 227 16.52 -16.28 -8.08
N THR A 228 17.68 -15.61 -8.08
CA THR A 228 17.81 -14.18 -7.75
C THR A 228 17.01 -13.31 -8.70
N LEU A 229 17.06 -13.57 -10.02
CA LEU A 229 16.25 -12.87 -11.00
C LEU A 229 14.76 -13.17 -10.84
N ARG A 230 14.38 -14.43 -10.64
CA ARG A 230 12.97 -14.84 -10.46
C ARG A 230 12.32 -14.15 -9.26
N HIS A 231 13.03 -14.02 -8.13
CA HIS A 231 12.51 -13.35 -6.94
C HIS A 231 12.14 -11.88 -7.19
N ARG A 232 12.75 -11.23 -8.19
CA ARG A 232 12.49 -9.82 -8.51
C ARG A 232 11.21 -9.59 -9.32
N PHE A 233 10.63 -10.64 -9.91
CA PHE A 233 9.32 -10.56 -10.57
C PHE A 233 8.14 -10.84 -9.62
N GLY A 234 8.41 -11.32 -8.39
CA GLY A 234 7.40 -11.81 -7.45
C GLY A 234 7.07 -10.87 -6.28
N ASN A 235 7.50 -9.61 -6.35
CA ASN A 235 7.13 -8.56 -5.39
C ASN A 235 5.95 -7.74 -5.92
#